data_AF-A0A428PA61-F1
#
_entry.id   AF-A0A428PA61-F1
#
_cell.length_a   1.000
_cell.length_b   1.000
_cell.length_c   1.000
_cell.angle_alpha   90.00
_cell.angle_beta   90.00
_cell.angle_gamma   90.00
#
_symmetry.space_group_name_H-M   'P 1'
#
loop_
_entity.id
_entity.type
_entity.pdbx_description
1 polymer ?
#
loop_
_entity_poly.entity_id
_entity_poly.type
_entity_poly.pdbx_seq_one_letter_code
_entity_poly.pdbx_strand_id
1 'polypeptide(L)'
;MKLDTRAMRHLASEDWRVLTAVEMGSKNHELVPTPLIEKISRLRGGASGVHRSISALAKVGLIARVKEAKYDGYRLTYGGLDYLALHTHAKRKDVYSVGNRIGVGKESDIMVVADETGTQRVLKIHRLGRISFRTVKSNRDYLKNRQSGSWMYLSRLAAMKEFAFMKALREEGFPVPEPIAQSRHTIVMSLIDAFPLRQISDVPDPASLYADLISLILRLAKHGLIHGDFNEFNILVKEERTKSEDGQEVVSLEPIIIDFPQMVSMEHQNAEMYFDRDVNCIKRFFERRFHFVTTEPGPFFKNAKKTVGKDGAKRLDATVEASGFTKKMLKDLEAAIKDKAETKEQTADDEDEDDDDEEDEDEDEDEEGDGSSNSGGLLGEDAKNSPDEGVEEGMSKLAV
;
A
#
# COMPACT_ATOMS: atom_id res chain seq x y z
N MET A 1 -7.79 -7.18 1.53
CA MET A 1 -6.99 -7.69 2.68
C MET A 1 -6.47 -6.50 3.47
N LYS A 2 -6.85 -6.38 4.75
CA LYS A 2 -6.47 -5.29 5.66
C LYS A 2 -5.34 -5.78 6.57
N LEU A 3 -4.38 -4.91 6.89
CA LEU A 3 -3.35 -5.21 7.89
C LEU A 3 -3.99 -5.23 9.29
N ASP A 4 -3.89 -6.35 9.99
CA ASP A 4 -4.27 -6.48 11.40
C ASP A 4 -3.03 -6.81 12.23
N THR A 5 -2.64 -5.91 13.15
CA THR A 5 -1.44 -6.05 13.99
C THR A 5 -1.73 -6.58 15.39
N ARG A 6 -2.99 -6.89 15.74
CA ARG A 6 -3.39 -7.31 17.10
C ARG A 6 -2.61 -8.52 17.60
N ALA A 7 -2.44 -9.53 16.75
CA ALA A 7 -1.75 -10.75 17.11
C ALA A 7 -0.22 -10.61 17.22
N MET A 8 0.36 -9.51 16.74
CA MET A 8 1.80 -9.31 16.69
C MET A 8 2.44 -9.34 18.09
N ARG A 9 1.73 -8.83 19.11
CA ARG A 9 2.19 -8.81 20.51
C ARG A 9 2.14 -10.19 21.18
N HIS A 10 1.40 -11.14 20.61
CA HIS A 10 1.23 -12.48 21.16
C HIS A 10 2.22 -13.50 20.58
N LEU A 11 3.00 -13.13 19.57
CA LEU A 11 3.99 -14.03 18.96
C LEU A 11 5.26 -14.10 19.81
N ALA A 12 5.64 -15.33 20.18
CA ALA A 12 6.88 -15.61 20.89
C ALA A 12 8.09 -15.52 19.95
N SER A 13 9.30 -15.48 20.53
CA SER A 13 10.56 -15.44 19.78
C SER A 13 10.73 -16.65 18.83
N GLU A 14 10.21 -17.81 19.22
CA GLU A 14 10.21 -19.04 18.40
C GLU A 14 9.27 -18.92 17.20
N ASP A 15 8.09 -18.32 17.36
CA ASP A 15 7.12 -18.09 16.28
C ASP A 15 7.73 -17.23 15.17
N TRP A 16 8.42 -16.14 15.55
CA TRP A 16 9.14 -15.30 14.59
C TRP A 16 10.20 -16.06 13.81
N ARG A 17 10.90 -16.98 14.49
CA ARG A 17 11.95 -17.79 13.88
C ARG A 17 11.39 -18.83 12.92
N VAL A 18 10.25 -19.43 13.26
CA VAL A 18 9.52 -20.35 12.37
C VAL A 18 8.91 -19.62 11.18
N LEU A 19 8.32 -18.43 11.39
CA LEU A 19 7.77 -17.61 10.30
C LEU A 19 8.88 -17.18 9.32
N THR A 20 10.04 -16.79 9.83
CA THR A 20 11.23 -16.49 9.01
C THR A 20 11.71 -17.73 8.26
N ALA A 21 11.66 -18.92 8.88
CA ALA A 21 12.02 -20.17 8.22
C ALA A 21 11.09 -20.51 7.05
N VAL A 22 9.79 -20.24 7.19
CA VAL A 22 8.81 -20.39 6.09
C VAL A 22 9.13 -19.42 4.95
N GLU A 23 9.42 -18.15 5.23
CA GLU A 23 9.85 -17.20 4.20
C GLU A 23 11.14 -17.63 3.48
N MET A 24 12.13 -18.13 4.22
CA MET A 24 13.38 -18.62 3.62
C MET A 24 13.13 -19.84 2.74
N GLY A 25 12.28 -20.77 3.18
CA GLY A 25 11.88 -21.95 2.41
C GLY A 25 11.08 -21.59 1.16
N SER A 26 10.28 -20.53 1.22
CA SER A 26 9.39 -20.11 0.12
C SER A 26 10.12 -19.51 -1.08
N LYS A 27 11.45 -19.29 -0.97
CA LYS A 27 12.28 -18.87 -2.11
C LYS A 27 12.32 -19.92 -3.23
N ASN A 28 12.31 -21.20 -2.84
CA ASN A 28 12.47 -22.33 -3.77
C ASN A 28 11.26 -23.26 -3.81
N HIS A 29 10.31 -23.11 -2.87
CA HIS A 29 9.13 -23.96 -2.75
C HIS A 29 7.88 -23.12 -2.59
N GLU A 30 6.86 -23.33 -3.42
CA GLU A 30 5.57 -22.65 -3.23
C GLU A 30 4.90 -23.08 -1.92
N LEU A 31 4.99 -24.36 -1.58
CA LEU A 31 4.63 -24.93 -0.30
C LEU A 31 5.89 -25.43 0.39
N VAL A 32 6.19 -24.91 1.58
CA VAL A 32 7.38 -25.27 2.33
C VAL A 32 7.07 -26.52 3.17
N PRO A 33 7.75 -27.66 2.94
CA PRO A 33 7.51 -28.87 3.71
C PRO A 33 7.86 -28.69 5.18
N THR A 34 7.08 -29.28 6.08
CA THR A 34 7.33 -29.19 7.54
C THR A 34 8.76 -29.60 7.95
N PRO A 35 9.35 -30.69 7.42
CA PRO A 35 10.74 -31.04 7.75
C PRO A 35 11.76 -29.98 7.31
N LEU A 36 11.45 -29.23 6.24
CA LEU A 36 12.30 -28.12 5.80
C LEU A 36 12.19 -26.93 6.76
N ILE A 37 10.98 -26.62 7.24
CA ILE A 37 10.76 -25.57 8.26
C ILE A 37 11.53 -25.90 9.54
N GLU A 38 11.49 -27.15 9.99
CA GLU A 38 12.26 -27.63 11.16
C GLU A 38 13.77 -27.45 10.95
N LYS A 39 14.27 -27.88 9.79
CA LYS A 39 15.69 -27.79 9.44
C LYS A 39 16.20 -26.35 9.37
N ILE A 40 15.39 -25.42 8.86
CA ILE A 40 15.77 -24.02 8.72
C ILE A 40 15.63 -23.29 10.06
N SER A 41 14.53 -23.52 10.80
CA SER A 41 14.28 -22.83 12.07
C SER A 41 15.29 -23.23 13.14
N ARG A 42 15.74 -24.49 13.21
CA ARG A 42 16.74 -24.98 14.20
C ARG A 42 16.37 -24.59 15.64
N LEU A 43 15.12 -24.77 16.04
CA LEU A 43 14.67 -24.51 17.42
C LEU A 43 15.27 -25.52 18.39
N ARG A 44 15.59 -25.08 19.62
CA ARG A 44 16.14 -25.96 20.67
C ARG A 44 15.14 -27.02 21.14
N GLY A 45 13.83 -26.72 21.11
CA GLY A 45 12.74 -27.65 21.42
C GLY A 45 12.45 -28.71 20.34
N GLY A 46 13.30 -28.81 19.30
CA GLY A 46 13.14 -29.77 18.21
C GLY A 46 11.82 -29.60 17.44
N ALA A 47 11.34 -30.70 16.84
CA ALA A 47 10.12 -30.72 16.04
C ALA A 47 8.88 -30.27 16.82
N SER A 48 8.76 -30.62 18.11
CA SER A 48 7.60 -30.27 18.94
C SER A 48 7.40 -28.74 19.07
N GLY A 49 8.49 -27.99 19.27
CA GLY A 49 8.43 -26.52 19.33
C GLY A 49 8.05 -25.89 17.98
N VAL A 50 8.56 -26.46 16.88
CA VAL A 50 8.22 -26.00 15.52
C VAL A 50 6.75 -26.25 15.22
N HIS A 51 6.22 -27.43 15.54
CA HIS A 51 4.79 -27.75 15.35
C HIS A 51 3.87 -26.82 16.15
N ARG A 52 4.22 -26.52 17.41
CA ARG A 52 3.46 -25.56 18.22
C ARG A 52 3.43 -24.17 17.57
N SER A 53 4.59 -23.70 17.11
CA SER A 53 4.71 -22.39 16.45
C SER A 53 3.93 -22.37 15.14
N ILE A 54 4.00 -23.44 14.34
CA ILE A 54 3.22 -23.60 13.11
C ILE A 54 1.72 -23.49 13.42
N SER A 55 1.23 -24.17 14.46
CA SER A 55 -0.18 -24.07 14.87
C SER A 55 -0.56 -22.64 15.28
N ALA A 56 0.29 -21.94 16.03
CA ALA A 56 0.06 -20.56 16.43
C ALA A 56 0.00 -19.60 15.22
N LEU A 57 0.98 -19.70 14.31
CA LEU A 57 1.06 -18.89 13.09
C LEU A 57 -0.11 -19.17 12.14
N ALA A 58 -0.53 -20.43 12.02
CA ALA A 58 -1.65 -20.83 11.18
C ALA A 58 -2.99 -20.35 11.75
N LYS A 59 -3.17 -20.38 13.08
CA LYS A 59 -4.38 -19.88 13.76
C LYS A 59 -4.63 -18.40 13.49
N VAL A 60 -3.57 -17.61 13.39
CA VAL A 60 -3.61 -16.18 13.08
C VAL A 60 -3.60 -15.90 11.56
N GLY A 61 -3.42 -16.94 10.74
CA GLY A 61 -3.41 -16.82 9.28
C GLY A 61 -2.13 -16.24 8.68
N LEU A 62 -1.00 -16.26 9.41
CA LEU A 62 0.31 -15.82 8.92
C LEU A 62 0.96 -16.85 7.98
N ILE A 63 0.60 -18.11 8.15
CA ILE A 63 0.91 -19.21 7.24
C ILE A 63 -0.36 -19.99 6.95
N ALA A 64 -0.43 -20.63 5.78
CA ALA A 64 -1.60 -21.42 5.38
C ALA A 64 -1.18 -22.80 4.87
N ARG A 65 -1.96 -23.81 5.25
CA ARG A 65 -1.88 -25.17 4.69
C ARG A 65 -2.78 -25.25 3.46
N VAL A 66 -2.34 -25.94 2.41
CA VAL A 66 -3.15 -26.17 1.20
C VAL A 66 -3.69 -27.59 1.21
N LYS A 67 -5.01 -27.74 1.32
CA LYS A 67 -5.69 -29.05 1.50
C LYS A 67 -5.57 -29.98 0.29
N GLU A 68 -5.42 -29.44 -0.92
CA GLU A 68 -5.36 -30.20 -2.19
C GLU A 68 -3.94 -30.44 -2.70
N ALA A 69 -2.92 -30.09 -1.91
CA ALA A 69 -1.54 -30.21 -2.33
C ALA A 69 -1.06 -31.68 -2.35
N LYS A 70 -0.22 -32.01 -3.33
CA LYS A 70 0.40 -33.35 -3.47
C LYS A 70 1.31 -33.73 -2.30
N TYR A 71 1.77 -32.75 -1.52
CA TYR A 71 2.63 -32.95 -0.36
C TYR A 71 2.27 -31.96 0.75
N ASP A 72 2.50 -32.39 1.99
CA ASP A 72 2.18 -31.60 3.18
C ASP A 72 3.17 -30.45 3.37
N GLY A 73 2.66 -29.24 3.61
CA GLY A 73 3.47 -28.05 3.75
C GLY A 73 2.66 -26.78 3.96
N TYR A 74 3.39 -25.70 4.23
CA TYR A 74 2.81 -24.39 4.53
C TYR A 74 3.34 -23.35 3.55
N ARG A 75 2.45 -22.46 3.10
CA ARG A 75 2.82 -21.26 2.36
C ARG A 75 2.76 -20.04 3.26
N LEU A 76 3.65 -19.09 3.02
CA LEU A 76 3.58 -17.77 3.63
C LEU A 76 2.35 -17.01 3.09
N THR A 77 1.60 -16.35 3.96
CA THR A 77 0.52 -15.43 3.55
C THR A 77 1.03 -13.99 3.50
N TYR A 78 0.24 -13.09 2.90
CA TYR A 78 0.59 -11.67 2.90
C TYR A 78 0.66 -11.10 4.32
N GLY A 79 -0.25 -11.50 5.21
CA GLY A 79 -0.18 -11.12 6.62
C GLY A 79 1.11 -11.60 7.28
N GLY A 80 1.58 -12.83 6.97
CA GLY A 80 2.88 -13.31 7.42
C GLY A 80 4.05 -12.44 6.93
N LEU A 81 4.02 -12.03 5.66
CA LEU A 81 5.04 -11.15 5.10
C LEU A 81 5.00 -9.75 5.74
N ASP A 82 3.81 -9.20 5.98
CA ASP A 82 3.61 -7.91 6.67
C ASP A 82 4.18 -7.94 8.08
N TYR A 83 3.90 -9.01 8.82
CA TYR A 83 4.39 -9.20 10.19
C TYR A 83 5.90 -9.27 10.21
N LEU A 84 6.51 -10.01 9.28
CA LEU A 84 7.97 -10.07 9.17
C LEU A 84 8.59 -8.70 8.83
N ALA A 85 7.93 -7.92 7.97
CA ALA A 85 8.37 -6.57 7.62
C ALA A 85 8.31 -5.64 8.85
N LEU A 86 7.17 -5.58 9.52
CA LEU A 86 6.96 -4.80 10.75
C LEU A 86 7.92 -5.21 11.87
N HIS A 87 8.14 -6.51 12.06
CA HIS A 87 9.10 -7.01 13.06
C HIS A 87 10.52 -6.57 12.76
N THR A 88 10.87 -6.47 11.48
CA THR A 88 12.19 -5.96 11.07
C THR A 88 12.32 -4.48 11.39
N HIS A 89 11.31 -3.67 11.07
CA HIS A 89 11.29 -2.24 11.39
C HIS A 89 11.30 -1.99 12.90
N ALA A 90 10.55 -2.76 13.68
CA ALA A 90 10.54 -2.69 15.13
C ALA A 90 11.91 -3.04 15.74
N LYS A 91 12.56 -4.12 15.27
CA LYS A 91 13.91 -4.48 15.71
C LYS A 91 14.97 -3.42 15.40
N ARG A 92 14.79 -2.68 14.31
CA ARG A 92 15.66 -1.57 13.90
C ARG A 92 15.30 -0.24 14.56
N LYS A 93 14.21 -0.20 15.33
CA LYS A 93 13.66 1.01 15.97
C LYS A 93 13.16 2.06 14.97
N ASP A 94 12.86 1.65 13.74
CA ASP A 94 12.29 2.52 12.71
C ASP A 94 10.79 2.76 12.94
N VAL A 95 10.11 1.78 13.58
CA VAL A 95 8.68 1.79 13.90
C VAL A 95 8.48 1.21 15.29
N TYR A 96 7.83 1.97 16.17
CA TYR A 96 7.45 1.56 17.52
C TYR A 96 5.95 1.22 17.63
N SER A 97 5.09 2.04 17.00
CA SER A 97 3.65 1.83 16.98
C SER A 97 3.06 2.00 15.59
N VAL A 98 1.94 1.32 15.33
CA VAL A 98 1.17 1.42 14.09
C VAL A 98 -0.15 2.10 14.43
N GLY A 99 -0.41 3.23 13.78
CA GLY A 99 -1.62 4.03 13.93
C GLY A 99 -2.63 3.77 12.82
N ASN A 100 -3.35 4.83 12.47
CA ASN A 100 -4.45 4.77 11.51
C ASN A 100 -3.97 4.56 10.08
N ARG A 101 -4.86 3.99 9.27
CA ARG A 101 -4.68 3.88 7.83
C ARG A 101 -5.18 5.16 7.18
N ILE A 102 -4.28 5.86 6.48
CA ILE A 102 -4.58 7.16 5.84
C ILE A 102 -4.80 7.03 4.33
N GLY A 103 -4.46 5.89 3.74
CA GLY A 103 -4.70 5.65 2.32
C GLY A 103 -4.82 4.17 2.00
N VAL A 104 -5.80 3.82 1.17
CA VAL A 104 -5.90 2.50 0.54
C VAL A 104 -5.81 2.72 -0.96
N GLY A 105 -4.63 2.49 -1.49
CA GLY A 105 -4.42 2.49 -2.92
C GLY A 105 -4.83 1.17 -3.55
N LYS A 106 -5.09 1.25 -4.85
CA LYS A 106 -5.16 0.12 -5.78
C LYS A 106 -3.93 -0.81 -5.63
N GLU A 107 -2.77 -0.27 -5.26
CA GLU A 107 -1.48 -0.98 -5.26
C GLU A 107 -0.69 -0.93 -3.96
N SER A 108 -1.14 -0.15 -2.98
CA SER A 108 -0.45 -0.04 -1.70
C SER A 108 -1.40 0.29 -0.56
N ASP A 109 -1.01 -0.06 0.66
CA ASP A 109 -1.64 0.43 1.88
C ASP A 109 -0.73 1.48 2.51
N ILE A 110 -1.29 2.63 2.88
CA ILE A 110 -0.58 3.73 3.54
C ILE A 110 -1.06 3.81 4.98
N MET A 111 -0.13 3.58 5.91
CA MET A 111 -0.37 3.57 7.34
C MET A 111 0.46 4.65 8.02
N VAL A 112 -0.11 5.34 9.01
CA VAL A 112 0.67 6.17 9.93
C VAL A 112 1.35 5.26 10.94
N VAL A 113 2.62 5.51 11.19
CA VAL A 113 3.41 4.81 12.22
C VAL A 113 4.16 5.86 13.04
N ALA A 114 4.60 5.49 14.23
CA ALA A 114 5.46 6.36 15.05
C ALA A 114 6.67 5.61 15.55
N ASP A 115 7.79 6.30 15.71
CA ASP A 115 9.01 5.78 16.31
C ASP A 115 8.98 5.83 17.85
N GLU A 116 10.10 5.46 18.50
CA GLU A 116 10.22 5.48 19.98
C GLU A 116 10.09 6.90 20.57
N THR A 117 10.29 7.96 19.77
CA THR A 117 10.19 9.36 20.20
C THR A 117 8.78 9.92 20.06
N GLY A 118 7.88 9.19 19.41
CA GLY A 118 6.53 9.66 19.06
C GLY A 118 6.47 10.43 17.73
N THR A 119 7.58 10.53 17.00
CA THR A 119 7.60 11.20 15.69
C THR A 119 6.82 10.37 14.68
N GLN A 120 5.81 10.99 14.06
CA GLN A 120 4.96 10.34 13.06
C GLN A 120 5.68 10.18 11.72
N ARG A 121 5.46 9.03 11.08
CA ARG A 121 6.04 8.58 9.82
C ARG A 121 4.98 7.86 9.00
N VAL A 122 5.27 7.62 7.73
CA VAL A 122 4.42 6.82 6.83
C VAL A 122 5.04 5.46 6.60
N LEU A 123 4.25 4.40 6.78
CA LEU A 123 4.54 3.04 6.32
C LEU A 123 3.72 2.76 5.06
N LYS A 124 4.41 2.67 3.93
CA LYS A 124 3.84 2.21 2.65
C LYS A 124 4.05 0.72 2.50
N ILE A 125 2.99 -0.03 2.22
CA ILE A 125 3.00 -1.48 2.00
C ILE A 125 2.59 -1.76 0.56
N HIS A 126 3.49 -2.31 -0.25
CA HIS A 126 3.20 -2.65 -1.65
C HIS A 126 2.35 -3.92 -1.78
N ARG A 127 1.36 -3.86 -2.65
CA ARG A 127 0.30 -4.87 -2.82
C ARG A 127 0.05 -5.14 -4.29
N LEU A 128 1.10 -5.55 -5.02
CA LEU A 128 0.93 -5.96 -6.41
C LEU A 128 0.00 -7.17 -6.48
N GLY A 129 -0.91 -7.17 -7.45
CA GLY A 129 -1.90 -8.24 -7.66
C GLY A 129 -3.22 -8.09 -6.87
N ARG A 130 -3.47 -6.94 -6.23
CA ARG A 130 -4.73 -6.68 -5.50
C ARG A 130 -5.95 -6.57 -6.42
N ILE A 131 -5.79 -5.97 -7.61
CA ILE A 131 -6.88 -5.69 -8.56
C ILE A 131 -7.03 -6.81 -9.60
N SER A 132 -5.99 -7.62 -9.79
CA SER A 132 -5.90 -8.68 -10.81
C SER A 132 -6.79 -9.91 -10.53
N PHE A 133 -7.78 -9.78 -9.65
CA PHE A 133 -8.75 -10.86 -9.38
C PHE A 133 -10.07 -10.70 -10.15
N ARG A 134 -10.39 -9.51 -10.72
CA ARG A 134 -11.62 -9.36 -11.54
C ARG A 134 -11.47 -10.05 -12.91
N THR A 135 -10.26 -10.17 -13.46
CA THR A 135 -9.97 -10.87 -14.73
C THR A 135 -9.25 -12.19 -14.48
N VAL A 136 -9.98 -13.19 -13.97
CA VAL A 136 -9.43 -14.50 -13.54
C VAL A 136 -8.76 -15.30 -14.68
N LYS A 137 -9.15 -15.10 -15.95
CA LYS A 137 -8.64 -15.88 -17.08
C LYS A 137 -7.20 -15.51 -17.49
N SER A 138 -6.84 -14.23 -17.62
CA SER A 138 -5.48 -13.82 -18.03
C SER A 138 -4.47 -13.98 -16.90
N ASN A 139 -4.88 -13.73 -15.65
CA ASN A 139 -4.02 -13.84 -14.47
C ASN A 139 -3.64 -15.28 -14.13
N ARG A 140 -4.51 -16.24 -14.41
CA ARG A 140 -4.18 -17.67 -14.23
C ARG A 140 -3.10 -18.12 -15.20
N ASP A 141 -3.09 -17.63 -16.43
CA ASP A 141 -2.04 -17.92 -17.41
C ASP A 141 -0.75 -17.15 -17.10
N TYR A 142 -0.84 -15.93 -16.56
CA TYR A 142 0.32 -15.16 -16.10
C TYR A 142 1.10 -15.84 -14.97
N LEU A 143 0.39 -16.29 -13.91
CA LEU A 143 1.01 -17.03 -12.80
C LEU A 143 1.39 -18.47 -13.16
N LYS A 144 0.68 -19.13 -14.09
CA LYS A 144 1.04 -20.49 -14.53
C LYS A 144 2.26 -20.51 -15.45
N ASN A 145 2.46 -19.50 -16.29
CA ASN A 145 3.48 -19.52 -17.34
C ASN A 145 4.82 -18.89 -16.94
N ARG A 146 4.96 -18.33 -15.72
CA ARG A 146 6.24 -17.83 -15.21
C ARG A 146 6.68 -18.51 -13.93
N GLN A 147 7.75 -19.29 -14.04
CA GLN A 147 8.60 -19.80 -12.95
C GLN A 147 9.29 -18.67 -12.12
N SER A 148 8.99 -17.40 -12.37
CA SER A 148 9.64 -16.25 -11.71
C SER A 148 8.59 -15.21 -11.31
N GLY A 149 8.23 -15.27 -10.03
CA GLY A 149 7.72 -14.11 -9.29
C GLY A 149 6.33 -14.30 -8.69
N SER A 150 6.25 -14.84 -7.47
CA SER A 150 5.10 -14.61 -6.60
C SER A 150 4.81 -13.10 -6.52
N TRP A 151 3.54 -12.69 -6.47
CA TRP A 151 3.15 -11.29 -6.24
C TRP A 151 3.85 -10.65 -5.03
N MET A 152 4.20 -11.44 -4.01
CA MET A 152 5.02 -11.01 -2.88
C MET A 152 6.44 -10.61 -3.30
N TYR A 153 7.04 -11.37 -4.21
CA TYR A 153 8.35 -11.06 -4.77
C TYR A 153 8.30 -9.77 -5.59
N LEU A 154 7.28 -9.62 -6.46
CA LEU A 154 7.10 -8.40 -7.25
C LEU A 154 6.86 -7.17 -6.34
N SER A 155 6.05 -7.32 -5.29
CA SER A 155 5.82 -6.26 -4.29
C SER A 155 7.11 -5.88 -3.55
N ARG A 156 7.98 -6.85 -3.27
CA ARG A 156 9.32 -6.60 -2.72
C ARG A 156 10.21 -5.83 -3.70
N LEU A 157 10.20 -6.19 -4.98
CA LEU A 157 10.96 -5.46 -6.00
C LEU A 157 10.48 -4.01 -6.14
N ALA A 158 9.16 -3.79 -6.12
CA ALA A 158 8.56 -2.46 -6.17
C ALA A 158 9.04 -1.59 -4.99
N ALA A 159 8.97 -2.11 -3.76
CA ALA A 159 9.43 -1.40 -2.57
C ALA A 159 10.94 -1.10 -2.59
N MET A 160 11.75 -2.04 -3.06
CA MET A 160 13.19 -1.82 -3.22
C MET A 160 13.49 -0.75 -4.27
N LYS A 161 12.76 -0.74 -5.39
CA LYS A 161 12.95 0.19 -6.51
C LYS A 161 12.55 1.60 -6.08
N GLU A 162 11.37 1.73 -5.47
CA GLU A 162 10.88 3.02 -4.97
C GLU A 162 11.80 3.61 -3.90
N PHE A 163 12.26 2.81 -2.93
CA PHE A 163 13.19 3.30 -1.91
C PHE A 163 14.53 3.77 -2.51
N ALA A 164 15.05 3.05 -3.51
CA ALA A 164 16.29 3.43 -4.19
C ALA A 164 16.14 4.76 -4.95
N PHE A 165 15.02 4.96 -5.66
CA PHE A 165 14.72 6.23 -6.32
C PHE A 165 14.51 7.36 -5.32
N MET A 166 13.71 7.15 -4.27
CA MET A 166 13.45 8.15 -3.24
C MET A 166 14.75 8.64 -2.59
N LYS A 167 15.68 7.73 -2.30
CA LYS A 167 17.00 8.07 -1.77
C LYS A 167 17.82 8.88 -2.77
N ALA A 168 17.90 8.43 -4.02
CA ALA A 168 18.65 9.10 -5.06
C ALA A 168 18.10 10.51 -5.36
N LEU A 169 16.78 10.67 -5.38
CA LEU A 169 16.09 11.95 -5.59
C LEU A 169 16.31 12.90 -4.40
N ARG A 170 16.22 12.41 -3.17
CA ARG A 170 16.44 13.21 -1.96
C ARG A 170 17.87 13.74 -1.89
N GLU A 171 18.86 12.91 -2.23
CA GLU A 171 20.28 13.30 -2.27
C GLU A 171 20.55 14.42 -3.29
N GLU A 172 19.80 14.47 -4.39
CA GLU A 172 19.89 15.53 -5.41
C GLU A 172 18.95 16.72 -5.14
N GLY A 173 18.32 16.78 -3.95
CA GLY A 173 17.48 17.90 -3.52
C GLY A 173 16.14 18.01 -4.26
N PHE A 174 15.57 16.89 -4.69
CA PHE A 174 14.17 16.88 -5.16
C PHE A 174 13.19 16.94 -3.98
N PRO A 175 12.01 17.56 -4.16
CA PRO A 175 10.96 17.60 -3.14
C PRO A 175 10.28 16.23 -3.07
N VAL A 176 10.87 15.33 -2.29
CA VAL A 176 10.38 13.97 -2.03
C VAL A 176 10.39 13.69 -0.52
N PRO A 177 9.55 12.75 -0.03
CA PRO A 177 9.64 12.28 1.35
C PRO A 177 11.05 11.80 1.70
N GLU A 178 11.44 11.99 2.96
CA GLU A 178 12.70 11.44 3.45
C GLU A 178 12.58 9.90 3.55
N PRO A 179 13.42 9.13 2.84
CA PRO A 179 13.41 7.68 2.92
C PRO A 179 14.13 7.23 4.19
N ILE A 180 13.41 6.56 5.10
CA ILE A 180 13.95 6.14 6.40
C ILE A 180 14.42 4.69 6.36
N ALA A 181 13.52 3.77 5.99
CA ALA A 181 13.83 2.35 6.01
C ALA A 181 13.06 1.55 4.96
N GLN A 182 13.65 0.44 4.53
CA GLN A 182 13.05 -0.50 3.59
C GLN A 182 13.14 -1.93 4.16
N SER A 183 12.01 -2.65 4.13
CA SER A 183 11.96 -4.05 4.52
C SER A 183 10.94 -4.80 3.67
N ARG A 184 11.40 -5.83 2.94
CA ARG A 184 10.56 -6.67 2.05
C ARG A 184 9.77 -5.82 1.06
N HIS A 185 8.46 -5.78 1.17
CA HIS A 185 7.51 -5.03 0.34
C HIS A 185 7.03 -3.74 1.03
N THR A 186 7.77 -3.24 2.02
CA THR A 186 7.40 -2.06 2.79
C THR A 186 8.49 -1.00 2.81
N ILE A 187 8.08 0.26 2.90
CA ILE A 187 8.92 1.44 3.04
C ILE A 187 8.41 2.27 4.21
N VAL A 188 9.33 2.75 5.04
CA VAL A 188 9.08 3.79 6.05
C VAL A 188 9.69 5.09 5.54
N MET A 189 8.91 6.17 5.52
CA MET A 189 9.31 7.49 5.04
C MET A 189 8.73 8.59 5.94
N SER A 190 9.22 9.84 5.82
CA SER A 190 8.67 10.98 6.55
C SER A 190 7.18 11.17 6.24
N LEU A 191 6.39 11.51 7.27
CA LEU A 191 5.05 12.05 7.05
C LEU A 191 5.18 13.52 6.59
N ILE A 192 4.49 13.86 5.52
CA ILE A 192 4.45 15.21 4.98
C ILE A 192 3.06 15.77 5.28
N ASP A 193 3.03 16.94 5.91
CA ASP A 193 1.80 17.70 6.13
C ASP A 193 1.43 18.43 4.83
N ALA A 194 0.77 17.69 3.93
CA ALA A 194 0.43 18.12 2.59
C ALA A 194 -0.80 17.36 2.10
N PHE A 195 -1.53 17.97 1.16
CA PHE A 195 -2.72 17.37 0.56
C PHE A 195 -2.42 16.87 -0.86
N PRO A 196 -2.97 15.74 -1.30
CA PRO A 196 -2.93 15.35 -2.71
C PRO A 196 -3.48 16.47 -3.60
N LEU A 197 -2.82 16.74 -4.73
CA LEU A 197 -3.21 17.80 -5.67
C LEU A 197 -4.67 17.64 -6.13
N ARG A 198 -5.17 16.41 -6.25
CA ARG A 198 -6.59 16.13 -6.53
C ARG A 198 -7.56 16.82 -5.57
N GLN A 199 -7.22 16.93 -4.28
CA GLN A 199 -8.09 17.49 -3.24
C GLN A 199 -8.08 19.02 -3.21
N ILE A 200 -7.17 19.66 -3.94
CA ILE A 200 -7.02 21.11 -3.93
C ILE A 200 -8.09 21.73 -4.80
N SER A 201 -8.92 22.56 -4.17
CA SER A 201 -10.08 23.14 -4.85
C SER A 201 -9.80 24.40 -5.61
N ASP A 202 -8.89 25.22 -5.09
CA ASP A 202 -8.55 26.50 -5.66
C ASP A 202 -7.06 26.77 -5.44
N VAL A 203 -6.43 27.38 -6.44
CA VAL A 203 -5.03 27.76 -6.41
C VAL A 203 -4.98 29.21 -6.88
N PRO A 204 -4.54 30.17 -6.05
CA PRO A 204 -4.54 31.59 -6.41
C PRO A 204 -3.72 31.90 -7.68
N ASP A 205 -2.65 31.16 -7.91
CA ASP A 205 -1.81 31.27 -9.11
C ASP A 205 -1.55 29.89 -9.72
N PRO A 206 -2.48 29.38 -10.56
CA PRO A 206 -2.31 28.09 -11.23
C PRO A 206 -1.12 28.08 -12.20
N ALA A 207 -0.74 29.25 -12.74
CA ALA A 207 0.34 29.35 -13.70
C ALA A 207 1.69 29.05 -13.05
N SER A 208 1.93 29.58 -11.85
CA SER A 208 3.16 29.29 -11.09
C SER A 208 3.24 27.82 -10.67
N LEU A 209 2.16 27.25 -10.12
CA LEU A 209 2.15 25.83 -9.74
C LEU A 209 2.35 24.91 -10.96
N TYR A 210 1.71 25.23 -12.10
CA TYR A 210 1.93 24.50 -13.35
C TYR A 210 3.40 24.57 -13.79
N ALA A 211 4.01 25.76 -13.75
CA ALA A 211 5.40 25.95 -14.11
C ALA A 211 6.34 25.14 -13.21
N ASP A 212 6.08 25.08 -11.91
CA ASP A 212 6.85 24.28 -10.95
C ASP A 212 6.76 22.78 -11.24
N LEU A 213 5.56 22.27 -11.54
CA LEU A 213 5.36 20.86 -11.89
C LEU A 213 6.05 20.49 -13.21
N ILE A 214 5.95 21.34 -14.23
CA ILE A 214 6.68 21.15 -15.50
C ILE A 214 8.19 21.23 -15.28
N SER A 215 8.66 22.14 -14.43
CA SER A 215 10.07 22.25 -14.04
C SER A 215 10.55 20.97 -13.36
N LEU A 216 9.74 20.35 -12.49
CA LEU A 216 10.06 19.05 -11.88
C LEU A 216 10.16 17.92 -12.91
N ILE A 217 9.24 17.83 -13.87
CA ILE A 217 9.30 16.85 -14.97
C ILE A 217 10.60 17.04 -15.78
N LEU A 218 10.94 18.29 -16.13
CA LEU A 218 12.16 18.61 -16.86
C LEU A 218 13.43 18.32 -16.04
N ARG A 219 13.39 18.57 -14.73
CA ARG A 219 14.49 18.28 -13.82
C ARG A 219 14.70 16.76 -13.69
N LEU A 220 13.64 15.96 -13.56
CA LEU A 220 13.72 14.50 -13.61
C LEU A 220 14.38 14.05 -14.92
N ALA A 221 13.92 14.58 -16.06
CA ALA A 221 14.48 14.26 -17.37
C ALA A 221 15.97 14.64 -17.46
N LYS A 222 16.37 15.81 -16.92
CA LYS A 222 17.77 16.24 -16.85
C LYS A 222 18.65 15.23 -16.08
N HIS A 223 18.11 14.59 -15.05
CA HIS A 223 18.76 13.54 -14.27
C HIS A 223 18.61 12.12 -14.88
N GLY A 224 18.06 12.02 -16.10
CA GLY A 224 17.92 10.76 -16.84
C GLY A 224 16.67 9.97 -16.50
N LEU A 225 15.70 10.56 -15.82
CA LEU A 225 14.51 9.88 -15.31
C LEU A 225 13.20 10.44 -15.89
N ILE A 226 12.22 9.56 -16.01
CA ILE A 226 10.81 9.89 -16.24
C ILE A 226 10.02 9.26 -15.10
N HIS A 227 9.06 9.99 -14.54
CA HIS A 227 8.26 9.46 -13.44
C HIS A 227 7.40 8.28 -13.89
N GLY A 228 6.75 8.44 -15.05
CA GLY A 228 5.92 7.40 -15.66
C GLY A 228 4.58 7.20 -14.97
N ASP A 229 4.19 8.05 -14.03
CA ASP A 229 2.82 8.10 -13.48
C ASP A 229 2.61 9.47 -12.81
N PHE A 230 3.05 10.54 -13.47
CA PHE A 230 3.02 11.89 -12.92
C PHE A 230 1.61 12.50 -13.07
N ASN A 231 0.81 12.43 -12.01
CA ASN A 231 -0.59 12.83 -12.01
C ASN A 231 -0.99 13.45 -10.65
N GLU A 232 -2.21 13.94 -10.55
CA GLU A 232 -2.78 14.65 -9.39
C GLU A 232 -2.89 13.80 -8.10
N PHE A 233 -2.74 12.48 -8.19
CA PHE A 233 -2.74 11.58 -7.04
C PHE A 233 -1.33 11.36 -6.46
N ASN A 234 -0.31 11.53 -7.30
CA ASN A 234 1.10 11.31 -6.96
C ASN A 234 1.88 12.60 -6.68
N ILE A 235 1.16 13.72 -6.58
CA ILE A 235 1.68 15.03 -6.21
C ILE A 235 0.97 15.46 -4.94
N LEU A 236 1.74 15.70 -3.89
CA LEU A 236 1.28 16.35 -2.68
C LEU A 236 1.62 17.84 -2.77
N VAL A 237 0.77 18.71 -2.25
CA VAL A 237 1.04 20.14 -2.16
C VAL A 237 1.06 20.53 -0.70
N LYS A 238 2.19 21.09 -0.30
CA LYS A 238 2.40 21.64 1.03
C LYS A 238 2.18 23.15 0.97
N GLU A 239 1.37 23.67 1.88
CA GLU A 239 1.20 25.10 2.04
C GLU A 239 2.31 25.64 2.98
N GLU A 240 3.13 26.54 2.47
CA GLU A 240 4.08 27.29 3.28
C GLU A 240 3.61 28.73 3.45
N ARG A 241 3.48 29.16 4.71
CA ARG A 241 3.13 30.55 5.05
C ARG A 241 4.40 31.30 5.39
N THR A 242 4.80 32.21 4.53
CA THR A 242 5.94 33.10 4.77
C THR A 242 5.44 34.51 5.02
N LYS A 243 6.16 35.27 5.87
CA LYS A 243 5.89 36.69 6.05
C LYS A 243 6.80 37.45 5.11
N SER A 244 6.19 38.22 4.21
CA SER A 244 6.91 39.20 3.40
C SER A 244 7.60 40.23 4.29
N GLU A 245 8.62 40.91 3.76
CA GLU A 245 9.29 42.03 4.42
C GLU A 245 8.31 43.14 4.84
N ASP A 246 7.18 43.26 4.13
CA ASP A 246 6.09 44.19 4.41
C ASP A 246 5.07 43.69 5.46
N GLY A 247 5.32 42.52 6.08
CA GLY A 247 4.46 41.92 7.11
C GLY A 247 3.20 41.23 6.59
N GLN A 248 3.00 41.16 5.27
CA GLN A 248 1.91 40.38 4.66
C GLN A 248 2.23 38.88 4.65
N GLU A 249 1.25 38.05 4.99
CA GLU A 249 1.37 36.60 4.85
C GLU A 249 1.23 36.22 3.37
N VAL A 250 2.28 35.60 2.82
CA VAL A 250 2.31 35.04 1.48
C VAL A 250 2.24 33.52 1.64
N VAL A 251 1.23 32.92 1.01
CA VAL A 251 1.10 31.46 0.91
C VAL A 251 1.80 31.01 -0.36
N SER A 252 2.85 30.20 -0.23
CA SER A 252 3.50 29.51 -1.34
C SER A 252 3.14 28.04 -1.32
N LEU A 253 2.91 27.47 -2.48
CA LEU A 253 2.59 26.06 -2.65
C LEU A 253 3.86 25.30 -3.07
N GLU A 254 4.29 24.34 -2.26
CA GLU A 254 5.43 23.49 -2.58
C GLU A 254 4.93 22.12 -3.08
N PRO A 255 5.14 21.75 -4.36
CA PRO A 255 4.78 20.44 -4.87
C PRO A 255 5.83 19.39 -4.48
N ILE A 256 5.36 18.27 -3.95
CA ILE A 256 6.16 17.13 -3.48
C ILE A 256 5.70 15.88 -4.22
N ILE A 257 6.64 15.21 -4.89
CA ILE A 257 6.35 14.03 -5.71
C ILE A 257 6.47 12.75 -4.89
N ILE A 258 5.59 11.78 -5.14
CA ILE A 258 5.56 10.47 -4.48
C ILE A 258 5.32 9.34 -5.49
N ASP A 259 5.50 8.10 -5.06
CA ASP A 259 5.23 6.86 -5.84
C ASP A 259 6.18 6.62 -7.03
N PHE A 260 7.38 6.14 -6.71
CA PHE A 260 8.46 5.92 -7.69
C PHE A 260 8.65 4.50 -8.28
N PRO A 261 7.81 3.48 -8.08
CA PRO A 261 8.08 2.15 -8.63
C PRO A 261 7.97 2.12 -10.17
N GLN A 262 7.25 3.08 -10.75
CA GLN A 262 6.98 3.20 -12.19
C GLN A 262 8.07 3.96 -12.96
N MET A 263 9.05 4.54 -12.26
CA MET A 263 10.07 5.36 -12.90
C MET A 263 10.88 4.57 -13.93
N VAL A 264 11.17 5.23 -15.05
CA VAL A 264 11.92 4.68 -16.18
C VAL A 264 13.06 5.63 -16.59
N SER A 265 14.08 5.08 -17.23
CA SER A 265 15.18 5.87 -17.79
C SER A 265 14.72 6.62 -19.04
N MET A 266 15.33 7.80 -19.28
CA MET A 266 15.25 8.54 -20.54
C MET A 266 15.82 7.77 -21.75
N GLU A 267 16.52 6.65 -21.52
CA GLU A 267 17.03 5.74 -22.56
C GLU A 267 16.05 4.59 -22.89
N HIS A 268 14.93 4.49 -22.18
CA HIS A 268 13.92 3.46 -22.42
C HIS A 268 13.32 3.59 -23.85
N GLN A 269 12.97 2.45 -24.47
CA GLN A 269 12.43 2.41 -25.84
C GLN A 269 11.17 3.26 -26.00
N ASN A 270 10.31 3.25 -24.98
CA ASN A 270 9.06 4.02 -24.93
C ASN A 270 9.18 5.32 -24.11
N ALA A 271 10.40 5.84 -23.90
CA ALA A 271 10.61 7.04 -23.07
C ALA A 271 9.80 8.26 -23.54
N GLU A 272 9.69 8.48 -24.86
CA GLU A 272 8.91 9.57 -25.43
C GLU A 272 7.43 9.48 -25.03
N MET A 273 6.82 8.30 -25.14
CA MET A 273 5.43 8.06 -24.74
C MET A 273 5.20 8.34 -23.25
N TYR A 274 6.10 7.87 -22.37
CA TYR A 274 5.96 8.11 -20.92
C TYR A 274 6.13 9.57 -20.53
N PHE A 275 7.09 10.27 -21.15
CA PHE A 275 7.31 11.68 -20.91
C PHE A 275 6.11 12.52 -21.36
N ASP A 276 5.62 12.28 -22.58
CA ASP A 276 4.47 13.01 -23.12
C ASP A 276 3.21 12.69 -22.31
N ARG A 277 3.05 11.46 -21.80
CA ARG A 277 1.96 11.11 -20.87
C ARG A 277 2.02 11.92 -19.58
N ASP A 278 3.16 11.97 -18.92
CA ASP A 278 3.35 12.74 -17.67
C ASP A 278 2.99 14.23 -17.89
N VAL A 279 3.46 14.83 -18.99
CA VAL A 279 3.14 16.22 -19.35
C VAL A 279 1.65 16.41 -19.63
N ASN A 280 1.05 15.51 -20.40
CA ASN A 280 -0.37 15.61 -20.77
C ASN A 280 -1.31 15.38 -19.59
N CYS A 281 -0.94 14.52 -18.62
CA CYS A 281 -1.69 14.37 -17.38
C CYS A 281 -1.82 15.70 -16.63
N ILE A 282 -0.72 16.45 -16.50
CA ILE A 282 -0.74 17.77 -15.86
C ILE A 282 -1.54 18.78 -16.67
N LYS A 283 -1.35 18.85 -17.99
CA LYS A 283 -2.15 19.76 -18.84
C LYS A 283 -3.65 19.51 -18.70
N ARG A 284 -4.08 18.25 -18.81
CA ARG A 284 -5.50 17.86 -18.69
C ARG A 284 -6.05 18.13 -17.30
N PHE A 285 -5.26 17.92 -16.24
CA PHE A 285 -5.71 18.21 -14.89
C PHE A 285 -5.92 19.71 -14.68
N PHE A 286 -4.98 20.56 -15.09
CA PHE A 286 -5.07 22.01 -14.92
C PHE A 286 -6.19 22.64 -15.76
N GLU A 287 -6.41 22.14 -16.98
CA GLU A 287 -7.52 22.57 -17.83
C GLU A 287 -8.88 22.23 -17.20
N ARG A 288 -9.04 21.00 -16.70
CA ARG A 288 -10.29 20.57 -16.07
C ARG A 288 -10.53 21.21 -14.71
N ARG A 289 -9.52 21.25 -13.84
CA ARG A 289 -9.66 21.62 -12.42
C ARG A 289 -9.61 23.12 -12.16
N PHE A 290 -8.75 23.84 -12.89
CA PHE A 290 -8.45 25.25 -12.67
C PHE A 290 -8.77 26.13 -13.88
N HIS A 291 -9.33 25.55 -14.95
CA HIS A 291 -9.58 26.22 -16.23
C HIS A 291 -8.33 26.93 -16.79
N PHE A 292 -7.16 26.39 -16.47
CA PHE A 292 -5.87 26.95 -16.87
C PHE A 292 -5.32 26.19 -18.07
N VAL A 293 -5.08 26.91 -19.16
CA VAL A 293 -4.43 26.38 -20.38
C VAL A 293 -3.15 27.15 -20.62
N THR A 294 -2.02 26.43 -20.64
CA THR A 294 -0.73 27.04 -20.96
C THR A 294 -0.69 27.54 -22.41
N THR A 295 -0.05 28.69 -22.62
CA THR A 295 0.24 29.21 -23.96
C THR A 295 1.49 28.59 -24.57
N GLU A 296 2.29 27.89 -23.76
CA GLU A 296 3.51 27.22 -24.22
C GLU A 296 3.19 25.82 -24.77
N PRO A 297 3.56 25.50 -26.02
CA PRO A 297 3.18 24.24 -26.64
C PRO A 297 3.92 23.03 -26.05
N GLY A 298 5.12 23.24 -25.49
CA GLY A 298 5.97 22.19 -24.91
C GLY A 298 5.59 21.82 -23.46
N PRO A 299 6.53 21.20 -22.72
CA PRO A 299 7.84 20.73 -23.18
C PRO A 299 7.74 19.50 -24.10
N PHE A 300 8.71 19.34 -25.01
CA PHE A 300 8.79 18.17 -25.90
C PHE A 300 9.93 17.24 -25.48
N PHE A 301 9.71 15.92 -25.56
CA PHE A 301 10.70 14.91 -25.22
C PHE A 301 12.06 15.14 -25.91
N LYS A 302 12.06 15.48 -27.21
CA LYS A 302 13.29 15.75 -27.98
C LYS A 302 14.15 16.86 -27.39
N ASN A 303 13.53 17.85 -26.73
CA ASN A 303 14.25 18.94 -26.08
C ASN A 303 14.75 18.49 -24.70
N ALA A 304 13.90 17.82 -23.91
CA ALA A 304 14.27 17.27 -22.62
C ALA A 304 15.41 16.23 -22.72
N LYS A 305 15.41 15.37 -23.74
CA LYS A 305 16.48 14.39 -23.96
C LYS A 305 17.86 15.03 -24.19
N LYS A 306 17.90 16.25 -24.74
CA LYS A 306 19.15 17.00 -24.94
C LYS A 306 19.70 17.60 -23.65
N THR A 307 18.94 17.65 -22.56
CA THR A 307 19.39 18.20 -21.27
C THR A 307 19.93 17.13 -20.33
N VAL A 308 19.70 15.86 -20.62
CA VAL A 308 20.16 14.71 -19.83
C VAL A 308 21.67 14.82 -19.57
N GLY A 309 22.05 14.84 -18.29
CA GLY A 309 23.45 14.92 -17.85
C GLY A 309 24.17 16.25 -18.11
N LYS A 310 23.47 17.29 -18.59
CA LYS A 310 24.06 18.63 -18.74
C LYS A 310 24.27 19.29 -17.39
N ASP A 311 25.19 20.25 -17.36
CA ASP A 311 25.54 21.07 -16.19
C ASP A 311 25.97 20.24 -14.96
N GLY A 312 26.56 19.07 -15.20
CA GLY A 312 27.00 18.17 -14.13
C GLY A 312 25.87 17.38 -13.47
N ALA A 313 24.64 17.38 -14.03
CA ALA A 313 23.52 16.64 -13.48
C ALA A 313 23.83 15.13 -13.42
N LYS A 314 23.72 14.55 -12.22
CA LYS A 314 23.97 13.14 -11.99
C LYS A 314 22.89 12.26 -12.66
N ARG A 315 23.33 11.22 -13.35
CA ARG A 315 22.47 10.20 -13.95
C ARG A 315 21.91 9.27 -12.87
N LEU A 316 20.69 9.55 -12.44
CA LEU A 316 20.04 8.82 -11.34
C LEU A 316 19.51 7.46 -11.77
N ASP A 317 19.19 7.30 -13.05
CA ASP A 317 18.84 6.02 -13.67
C ASP A 317 19.97 4.98 -13.51
N ALA A 318 21.20 5.36 -13.82
CA ALA A 318 22.37 4.51 -13.62
C ALA A 318 22.64 4.20 -12.13
N THR A 319 22.35 5.15 -11.24
CA THR A 319 22.55 4.99 -9.78
C THR A 319 21.63 3.92 -9.22
N VAL A 320 20.37 3.86 -9.69
CA VAL A 320 19.42 2.83 -9.24
C VAL A 320 19.73 1.47 -9.84
N GLU A 321 20.19 1.39 -11.08
CA GLU A 321 20.69 0.12 -11.65
C GLU A 321 21.86 -0.45 -10.81
N ALA A 322 22.77 0.42 -10.36
CA ALA A 322 23.90 0.05 -9.51
C ALA A 322 23.49 -0.40 -8.09
N SER A 323 22.26 -0.13 -7.65
CA SER A 323 21.77 -0.47 -6.30
C SER A 323 21.50 -1.98 -6.07
N GLY A 324 21.82 -2.82 -7.05
CA GLY A 324 21.72 -4.29 -6.95
C GLY A 324 20.52 -4.89 -7.68
N PHE A 325 19.90 -4.15 -8.59
CA PHE A 325 18.85 -4.66 -9.46
C PHE A 325 19.46 -5.42 -10.64
N THR A 326 19.13 -6.71 -10.77
CA THR A 326 19.47 -7.46 -11.98
C THR A 326 18.54 -7.04 -13.13
N LYS A 327 19.03 -7.09 -14.38
CA LYS A 327 18.19 -6.83 -15.57
C LYS A 327 16.92 -7.68 -15.60
N LYS A 328 16.99 -8.92 -15.07
CA LYS A 328 15.84 -9.80 -14.91
C LYS A 328 14.80 -9.24 -13.93
N MET A 329 15.24 -8.75 -12.77
CA MET A 329 14.35 -8.15 -11.76
C MET A 329 13.62 -6.93 -12.31
N LEU A 330 14.32 -6.06 -13.05
CA LEU A 330 13.71 -4.88 -13.68
C LEU A 330 12.66 -5.31 -14.71
N LYS A 331 13.00 -6.25 -15.59
CA LYS A 331 12.06 -6.77 -16.61
C LYS A 331 10.83 -7.44 -16.00
N ASP A 332 11.00 -8.21 -14.92
CA ASP A 332 9.89 -8.86 -14.22
C ASP A 332 8.95 -7.81 -13.60
N LEU A 333 9.52 -6.77 -12.99
CA LEU A 333 8.76 -5.67 -12.38
C LEU A 333 8.07 -4.80 -13.43
N GLU A 334 8.76 -4.42 -14.51
CA GLU A 334 8.21 -3.64 -15.63
C GLU A 334 7.07 -4.37 -16.33
N ALA A 335 7.17 -5.69 -16.53
CA ALA A 335 6.06 -6.47 -17.10
C ALA A 335 4.84 -6.45 -16.17
N ALA A 336 5.03 -6.69 -14.88
CA ALA A 336 3.96 -6.65 -13.89
C ALA A 336 3.34 -5.25 -13.72
N ILE A 337 4.08 -4.22 -14.07
CA ILE A 337 3.64 -2.82 -14.11
C ILE A 337 2.83 -2.54 -15.36
N LYS A 338 3.33 -2.95 -16.53
CA LYS A 338 2.73 -2.65 -17.84
C LYS A 338 1.36 -3.31 -17.99
N ASP A 339 1.26 -4.59 -17.63
CA ASP A 339 0.00 -5.34 -17.71
C ASP A 339 -1.13 -4.64 -16.93
N LYS A 340 -0.78 -3.88 -15.89
CA LYS A 340 -1.74 -3.08 -15.12
C LYS A 340 -2.13 -1.77 -15.79
N ALA A 341 -1.18 -1.08 -16.43
CA ALA A 341 -1.49 0.15 -17.17
C ALA A 341 -2.52 -0.13 -18.27
N GLU A 342 -2.38 -1.26 -18.96
CA GLU A 342 -3.35 -1.73 -19.96
C GLU A 342 -4.72 -2.07 -19.34
N THR A 343 -4.76 -2.50 -18.07
CA THR A 343 -6.02 -2.71 -17.35
C THR A 343 -6.65 -1.39 -16.85
N LYS A 344 -5.82 -0.37 -16.59
CA LYS A 344 -6.25 0.98 -16.14
C LYS A 344 -6.91 1.73 -17.29
N GLU A 345 -6.39 1.64 -18.51
CA GLU A 345 -7.01 2.25 -19.69
C GLU A 345 -8.38 1.64 -20.01
N GLN A 346 -8.54 0.32 -19.86
CA GLN A 346 -9.84 -0.36 -20.06
C GLN A 346 -10.90 -0.02 -19.01
N THR A 347 -10.52 0.56 -17.87
CA THR A 347 -11.47 0.96 -16.81
C THR A 347 -11.71 2.47 -16.77
N ALA A 348 -10.84 3.27 -17.41
CA ALA A 348 -11.04 4.70 -17.54
C ALA A 348 -12.10 5.05 -18.60
N ASP A 349 -12.29 4.21 -19.62
CA ASP A 349 -13.36 4.41 -20.63
C ASP A 349 -14.78 4.18 -20.08
N ASP A 350 -14.93 3.61 -18.87
CA ASP A 350 -16.24 3.33 -18.23
C ASP A 350 -16.56 4.27 -17.03
N GLU A 351 -15.63 5.16 -16.63
CA GLU A 351 -15.82 6.09 -15.49
C GLU A 351 -16.00 7.57 -15.95
N ASP A 352 -16.16 7.84 -17.25
CA ASP A 352 -16.29 9.19 -17.82
C ASP A 352 -17.76 9.65 -18.09
N GLU A 353 -18.77 8.94 -17.56
CA GLU A 353 -20.14 9.45 -17.49
C GLU A 353 -20.71 9.27 -16.07
N ASP A 354 -21.20 10.38 -15.51
CA ASP A 354 -21.97 10.55 -14.27
C ASP A 354 -21.17 10.79 -12.97
N ASP A 355 -20.77 12.04 -12.79
CA ASP A 355 -20.62 12.71 -11.49
C ASP A 355 -21.94 13.45 -11.24
N ASP A 356 -22.76 13.01 -10.28
CA ASP A 356 -23.68 13.86 -9.53
C ASP A 356 -24.20 13.09 -8.30
N ASP A 357 -23.94 13.68 -7.12
CA ASP A 357 -24.59 13.51 -5.82
C ASP A 357 -24.78 12.10 -5.25
N GLU A 358 -23.89 11.68 -4.33
CA GLU A 358 -24.33 10.89 -3.18
C GLU A 358 -23.75 11.48 -1.89
N GLU A 359 -24.66 12.09 -1.13
CA GLU A 359 -24.50 12.55 0.25
C GLU A 359 -24.13 11.37 1.17
N ASP A 360 -23.23 11.64 2.12
CA ASP A 360 -22.88 10.72 3.21
C ASP A 360 -24.12 10.41 4.07
N GLU A 361 -24.73 9.23 3.90
CA GLU A 361 -25.61 8.63 4.91
C GLU A 361 -24.91 7.43 5.57
N ASP A 362 -24.41 7.68 6.79
CA ASP A 362 -24.02 6.67 7.76
C ASP A 362 -25.27 5.88 8.20
N GLU A 363 -25.46 4.66 7.69
CA GLU A 363 -26.42 3.71 8.26
C GLU A 363 -25.70 2.65 9.10
N ASP A 364 -25.81 2.81 10.42
CA ASP A 364 -25.62 1.78 11.44
C ASP A 364 -26.72 0.71 11.28
N GLU A 365 -26.35 -0.50 10.85
CA GLU A 365 -27.27 -1.66 10.91
C GLU A 365 -26.96 -2.54 12.15
N ASP A 366 -27.78 -2.35 13.18
CA ASP A 366 -28.08 -3.33 14.22
C ASP A 366 -28.96 -4.46 13.62
N GLU A 367 -28.45 -5.69 13.57
CA GLU A 367 -29.27 -6.88 13.32
C GLU A 367 -29.61 -7.59 14.64
N GLU A 368 -30.83 -7.41 15.13
CA GLU A 368 -31.57 -8.46 15.83
C GLU A 368 -32.98 -8.60 15.27
N GLY A 369 -33.36 -9.82 14.88
CA GLY A 369 -34.76 -10.23 14.75
C GLY A 369 -35.04 -11.35 13.77
N ASP A 370 -34.91 -12.61 14.20
CA ASP A 370 -35.77 -13.68 13.65
C ASP A 370 -36.96 -13.86 14.60
N GLY A 371 -38.15 -13.57 14.09
CA GLY A 371 -39.41 -13.81 14.76
C GLY A 371 -40.20 -14.89 14.03
N SER A 372 -40.81 -15.79 14.79
CA SER A 372 -42.00 -16.48 14.31
C SER A 372 -42.98 -16.85 15.42
N SER A 373 -44.15 -16.23 15.30
CA SER A 373 -45.49 -16.76 15.63
C SER A 373 -45.84 -16.84 17.13
N ASN A 374 -47.06 -16.59 17.60
CA ASN A 374 -48.35 -16.41 16.97
C ASN A 374 -49.32 -15.75 17.97
N SER A 375 -50.31 -15.03 17.43
CA SER A 375 -51.68 -14.84 17.94
C SER A 375 -51.97 -14.12 19.25
N GLY A 376 -52.90 -13.16 19.14
CA GLY A 376 -53.94 -12.94 20.16
C GLY A 376 -54.07 -11.50 20.64
N GLY A 377 -54.82 -10.68 19.91
CA GLY A 377 -55.19 -9.33 20.36
C GLY A 377 -56.29 -9.29 21.41
N LEU A 378 -56.41 -8.08 21.96
CA LEU A 378 -57.61 -7.40 22.48
C LEU A 378 -58.00 -7.52 23.97
N LEU A 379 -57.93 -6.34 24.62
CA LEU A 379 -58.77 -5.74 25.67
C LEU A 379 -58.26 -5.74 27.12
N GLY A 380 -57.90 -4.53 27.59
CA GLY A 380 -58.74 -3.75 28.52
C GLY A 380 -58.60 -3.99 30.04
N GLU A 381 -57.93 -3.03 30.69
CA GLU A 381 -58.17 -2.40 32.01
C GLU A 381 -58.54 -3.21 33.28
N ASP A 382 -57.80 -2.86 34.34
CA ASP A 382 -58.18 -2.75 35.76
C ASP A 382 -58.77 -3.95 36.52
N ALA A 383 -58.04 -4.42 37.55
CA ALA A 383 -58.45 -4.25 38.97
C ALA A 383 -57.52 -4.94 39.98
N LYS A 384 -57.38 -4.25 41.11
CA LYS A 384 -56.82 -4.62 42.42
C LYS A 384 -57.21 -6.03 42.90
N ASN A 385 -56.31 -6.73 43.60
CA ASN A 385 -56.29 -6.93 45.06
C ASN A 385 -55.44 -8.16 45.43
N SER A 386 -54.59 -8.03 46.45
CA SER A 386 -53.92 -9.13 47.17
C SER A 386 -54.92 -9.83 48.12
N PRO A 387 -54.49 -10.71 49.04
CA PRO A 387 -53.62 -11.91 48.98
C PRO A 387 -54.39 -13.15 49.53
N ASP A 388 -53.83 -14.37 49.50
CA ASP A 388 -53.73 -15.20 50.72
C ASP A 388 -53.01 -16.55 50.52
N GLU A 389 -52.37 -16.98 51.62
CA GLU A 389 -52.15 -18.34 52.17
C GLU A 389 -52.02 -19.55 51.21
N GLY A 390 -51.01 -20.41 51.31
CA GLY A 390 -50.54 -21.12 52.51
C GLY A 390 -50.88 -22.62 52.38
N VAL A 391 -50.13 -23.49 53.08
CA VAL A 391 -50.24 -24.98 53.16
C VAL A 391 -49.48 -25.72 52.03
N GLU A 392 -48.30 -26.31 52.22
CA GLU A 392 -47.75 -27.29 53.19
C GLU A 392 -48.09 -28.76 52.87
N GLU A 393 -47.08 -29.62 53.09
CA GLU A 393 -47.05 -31.10 53.04
C GLU A 393 -47.04 -31.77 51.64
N GLY A 394 -46.23 -32.80 51.36
CA GLY A 394 -45.30 -33.57 52.17
C GLY A 394 -45.00 -34.92 51.49
N MET A 395 -43.77 -35.43 51.68
CA MET A 395 -43.34 -36.84 51.57
C MET A 395 -43.51 -37.54 50.20
N SER A 396 -42.71 -38.50 49.73
CA SER A 396 -41.74 -39.45 50.27
C SER A 396 -40.91 -40.01 49.08
N LYS A 397 -39.58 -40.05 49.17
CA LYS A 397 -38.71 -41.26 49.26
C LYS A 397 -39.16 -42.54 48.53
N LEU A 398 -38.23 -43.08 47.72
CA LEU A 398 -37.66 -44.46 47.70
C LEU A 398 -37.18 -44.76 46.26
N ALA A 399 -35.87 -44.74 45.96
CA ALA A 399 -34.89 -45.81 46.15
C ALA A 399 -35.14 -47.05 45.27
N VAL A 400 -34.29 -47.24 44.24
CA VAL A 400 -33.23 -48.26 44.16
C VAL A 400 -32.06 -47.67 43.39
#